data_AF-A0A182VEQ4-F1
#
_entry.id   AF-A0A182VEQ4-F1
#
_cell.length_a   1.000
_cell.length_b   1.000
_cell.length_c   1.000
_cell.angle_alpha   90.00
_cell.angle_beta   90.00
_cell.angle_gamma   90.00
#
_symmetry.space_group_name_H-M   'P 1'
#
loop_
_entity.id
_entity.type
_entity.pdbx_description
1 polymer ?
#
loop_
_entity_poly.entity_id
_entity_poly.type
_entity_poly.pdbx_seq_one_letter_code
_entity_poly.pdbx_strand_id
1 'polypeptide(L)'
;MLRSAWVEICLLLTVTIATTVWAADADKVVFQFPEYDFKETSKNELTFREYESACDQSNRCAEFDGIERTRCVRECISPSCYQEIYKFDELEEGEIDVRLNSFRACFMQRLNRNRG
;
A
#
# COMPACT_ATOMS: atom_id res chain seq x y z
N MET A 1 -2.18 49.55 -35.30
CA MET A 1 -1.43 49.58 -34.02
C MET A 1 -2.13 48.76 -32.94
N LEU A 2 -3.43 48.93 -32.68
CA LEU A 2 -4.14 48.07 -31.71
C LEU A 2 -4.08 46.57 -32.07
N ARG A 3 -4.46 46.19 -33.31
CA ARG A 3 -4.51 44.77 -33.73
C ARG A 3 -3.19 44.02 -33.61
N SER A 4 -2.06 44.69 -33.89
CA SER A 4 -0.73 44.11 -33.72
C SER A 4 -0.37 43.89 -32.26
N ALA A 5 -0.73 44.82 -31.36
CA ALA A 5 -0.54 44.65 -29.93
C ALA A 5 -1.35 43.47 -29.35
N TRP A 6 -2.59 43.27 -29.80
CA TRP A 6 -3.41 42.11 -29.39
C TRP A 6 -2.81 40.77 -29.84
N VAL A 7 -2.21 40.73 -31.04
CA VAL A 7 -1.54 39.51 -31.53
C VAL A 7 -0.31 39.20 -30.70
N GLU A 8 0.52 40.18 -30.38
CA GLU A 8 1.72 39.95 -29.55
C GLU A 8 1.37 39.55 -28.11
N ILE A 9 0.34 40.18 -27.53
CA ILE A 9 -0.15 39.80 -26.19
C ILE A 9 -0.65 38.36 -26.19
N CYS A 10 -1.45 37.95 -27.18
CA CYS A 10 -1.91 36.56 -27.28
C CYS A 10 -0.75 35.58 -27.44
N LEU A 11 0.28 35.93 -28.22
CA LEU A 11 1.44 35.07 -28.46
C LEU A 11 2.30 34.90 -27.21
N LEU A 12 2.48 35.98 -26.43
CA LEU A 12 3.15 35.90 -25.13
C LEU A 12 2.34 35.08 -24.12
N LEU A 13 1.02 35.22 -24.11
CA LEU A 13 0.13 34.42 -23.25
C LEU A 13 0.16 32.93 -23.61
N THR A 14 0.15 32.58 -24.90
CA THR A 14 0.22 31.17 -25.29
C THR A 14 1.58 30.55 -24.99
N VAL A 15 2.67 31.29 -25.20
CA VAL A 15 4.04 30.84 -24.87
C VAL A 15 4.19 30.64 -23.37
N THR A 16 3.74 31.59 -22.55
CA THR A 16 3.82 31.47 -21.08
C THR A 16 3.02 30.28 -20.57
N ILE A 17 1.78 30.10 -21.02
CA ILE A 17 0.95 28.94 -20.65
C ILE A 17 1.63 27.62 -21.06
N ALA A 18 2.15 27.53 -22.29
CA ALA A 18 2.86 26.34 -22.76
C ALA A 18 4.10 26.01 -21.91
N THR A 19 4.87 27.03 -21.51
CA THR A 19 6.04 26.84 -20.64
C THR A 19 5.66 26.37 -19.23
N THR A 20 4.55 26.85 -18.67
CA THR A 20 4.11 26.44 -17.32
C THR A 20 3.51 25.03 -17.29
N VAL A 21 2.83 24.61 -18.35
CA VAL A 21 2.23 23.25 -18.42
C VAL A 21 3.32 22.19 -18.53
N TRP A 22 4.41 22.46 -19.24
CA TRP A 22 5.49 21.48 -19.41
C TRP A 22 6.34 21.28 -18.15
N ALA A 23 6.41 22.28 -17.28
CA ALA A 23 7.16 22.20 -16.02
C ALA A 23 6.38 21.54 -14.86
N ALA A 24 5.15 21.06 -15.10
CA ALA A 24 4.36 20.38 -14.10
C ALA A 24 4.78 18.90 -13.99
N ASP A 25 5.96 18.64 -13.43
CA ASP A 25 6.29 17.31 -12.92
C ASP A 25 5.52 17.09 -11.62
N ALA A 26 4.51 16.22 -11.66
CA ALA A 26 3.84 15.74 -10.47
C ALA A 26 4.84 14.90 -9.68
N ASP A 27 5.37 15.47 -8.59
CA ASP A 27 6.32 14.80 -7.71
C ASP A 27 5.65 13.55 -7.11
N LYS A 28 6.00 12.37 -7.63
CA LYS A 28 5.41 11.11 -7.19
C LYS A 28 6.04 10.72 -5.86
N VAL A 29 5.30 10.90 -4.78
CA VAL A 29 5.71 10.37 -3.47
C VAL A 29 5.55 8.84 -3.52
N VAL A 30 6.68 8.14 -3.53
CA VAL A 30 6.72 6.68 -3.43
C VAL A 30 6.51 6.30 -1.97
N PHE A 31 5.44 5.57 -1.68
CA PHE A 31 5.19 5.03 -0.36
C PHE A 31 6.28 4.00 0.01
N GLN A 32 6.92 4.20 1.16
CA GLN A 32 8.01 3.34 1.63
C GLN A 32 7.55 2.46 2.79
N PHE A 33 7.92 1.19 2.74
CA PHE A 33 7.63 0.21 3.80
C PHE A 33 8.75 -0.85 3.85
N PRO A 34 8.87 -1.62 4.95
CA PRO A 34 9.81 -2.73 5.00
C PRO A 34 9.46 -3.80 3.95
N GLU A 35 10.32 -3.94 2.94
CA GLU A 35 10.14 -4.91 1.86
C GLU A 35 10.76 -6.25 2.19
N TYR A 36 9.98 -7.31 1.97
CA TYR A 36 10.42 -8.68 2.16
C TYR A 36 10.01 -9.54 0.96
N ASP A 37 10.95 -10.33 0.46
CA ASP A 37 10.70 -11.21 -0.68
C ASP A 37 9.81 -12.39 -0.29
N PHE A 38 8.56 -12.37 -0.74
CA PHE A 38 7.66 -13.51 -0.59
C PHE A 38 7.90 -14.52 -1.69
N LYS A 39 8.36 -15.71 -1.30
CA LYS A 39 8.44 -16.83 -2.23
C LYS A 39 7.06 -17.44 -2.43
N GLU A 40 6.40 -17.07 -3.53
CA GLU A 40 5.12 -17.63 -3.96
C GLU A 40 5.28 -19.11 -4.34
N THR A 41 5.00 -19.99 -3.38
CA THR A 41 4.92 -21.44 -3.61
C THR A 41 3.58 -21.91 -3.10
N SER A 42 3.04 -22.98 -3.69
CA SER A 42 1.76 -23.55 -3.26
C SER A 42 1.73 -23.88 -1.77
N LYS A 43 2.85 -24.35 -1.21
CA LYS A 43 2.98 -24.62 0.23
C LYS A 43 2.84 -23.35 1.07
N ASN A 44 3.56 -22.28 0.71
CA ASN A 44 3.52 -21.03 1.46
C ASN A 44 2.14 -20.38 1.36
N GLU A 45 1.54 -20.37 0.17
CA GLU A 45 0.20 -19.81 -0.02
C GLU A 45 -0.83 -20.58 0.80
N LEU A 46 -0.83 -21.92 0.73
CA LEU A 46 -1.75 -22.76 1.50
C LEU A 46 -1.57 -22.51 3.01
N THR A 47 -0.32 -22.53 3.48
CA THR A 47 -0.01 -22.29 4.90
C THR A 47 -0.51 -20.91 5.34
N PHE A 48 -0.31 -19.86 4.54
CA PHE A 48 -0.80 -18.52 4.89
C PHE A 48 -2.33 -18.48 4.95
N ARG A 49 -3.01 -19.04 3.94
CA ARG A 49 -4.48 -19.10 3.88
C ARG A 49 -5.07 -19.86 5.06
N GLU A 50 -4.41 -20.92 5.55
CA GLU A 50 -4.85 -21.65 6.73
C GLU A 50 -4.85 -20.77 7.98
N TYR A 51 -3.79 -19.99 8.20
CA TYR A 51 -3.71 -19.05 9.34
C TYR A 51 -4.68 -17.88 9.19
N GLU A 52 -4.83 -17.35 7.98
CA GLU A 52 -5.79 -16.29 7.67
C GLU A 52 -7.22 -16.75 7.97
N SER A 53 -7.60 -17.94 7.49
CA SER A 53 -8.90 -18.55 7.75
C SER A 53 -9.14 -18.81 9.24
N ALA A 54 -8.13 -19.35 9.95
CA ALA A 54 -8.24 -19.62 11.38
C ALA A 54 -8.44 -18.34 12.20
N CYS A 55 -7.75 -17.25 11.85
CA CYS A 55 -7.90 -15.95 12.50
C CYS A 55 -9.23 -15.28 12.15
N ASP A 56 -9.66 -15.35 10.90
CA ASP A 56 -10.91 -14.76 10.42
C ASP A 56 -12.16 -15.45 11.03
N GLN A 57 -12.07 -16.75 11.28
CA GLN A 57 -13.13 -17.54 11.94
C GLN A 57 -13.05 -17.49 13.47
N SER A 58 -12.02 -16.88 14.04
CA SER A 58 -11.86 -16.80 15.50
C SER A 58 -12.82 -15.77 16.11
N ASN A 59 -13.26 -16.02 17.34
CA ASN A 59 -14.07 -15.04 18.09
C ASN A 59 -13.34 -13.71 18.35
N ARG A 60 -12.00 -13.65 18.19
CA ARG A 60 -11.21 -12.43 18.38
C ARG A 60 -11.63 -11.33 17.40
N CYS A 61 -11.94 -11.70 16.16
CA CYS A 61 -12.22 -10.74 15.09
C CYS A 61 -13.70 -10.71 14.69
N ALA A 62 -14.58 -11.40 15.43
CA ALA A 62 -15.98 -11.59 15.05
C ALA A 62 -16.83 -10.32 15.15
N GLU A 63 -16.44 -9.36 15.99
CA GLU A 63 -17.17 -8.09 16.18
C GLU A 63 -16.75 -7.00 15.20
N PHE A 64 -15.68 -7.22 14.42
CA PHE A 64 -15.18 -6.26 13.45
C PHE A 64 -15.64 -6.62 12.04
N ASP A 65 -15.84 -5.59 11.23
CA ASP A 65 -16.17 -5.70 9.81
C ASP A 65 -15.20 -4.89 8.94
N GLY A 66 -15.23 -5.15 7.62
CA GLY A 66 -14.46 -4.40 6.63
C GLY A 66 -12.95 -4.30 6.95
N ILE A 67 -12.43 -3.07 6.98
CA ILE A 67 -11.01 -2.82 7.19
C ILE A 67 -10.56 -3.12 8.62
N GLU A 68 -11.42 -2.92 9.61
CA GLU A 68 -11.13 -3.24 11.01
C GLU A 68 -10.97 -4.74 11.21
N ARG A 69 -11.82 -5.54 10.54
CA ARG A 69 -11.69 -7.01 10.53
C ARG A 69 -10.38 -7.43 9.89
N THR A 70 -10.03 -6.83 8.75
CA THR A 70 -8.76 -7.09 8.06
C THR A 70 -7.57 -6.78 8.97
N ARG A 71 -7.61 -5.64 9.67
CA ARG A 71 -6.60 -5.25 10.66
C ARG A 71 -6.46 -6.28 11.78
N CYS A 72 -7.58 -6.68 12.38
CA CYS A 72 -7.62 -7.69 13.42
C CYS A 72 -7.05 -9.04 12.96
N VAL A 73 -7.41 -9.49 11.76
CA VAL A 73 -6.93 -10.76 11.19
C VAL A 73 -5.42 -10.70 10.94
N ARG A 74 -4.89 -9.61 10.38
CA ARG A 74 -3.44 -9.44 10.17
C ARG A 74 -2.68 -9.44 11.50
N GLU A 75 -3.18 -8.74 12.51
CA GLU A 75 -2.58 -8.76 13.84
C GLU A 75 -2.68 -10.15 14.50
N CYS A 76 -3.79 -10.87 14.31
CA CYS A 76 -3.96 -12.24 14.79
C CYS A 76 -2.95 -13.21 14.16
N ILE A 77 -2.72 -13.14 12.84
CA ILE A 77 -1.78 -14.02 12.12
C ILE A 77 -0.36 -13.85 12.68
N SER A 78 0.07 -12.60 12.88
CA SER A 78 1.37 -12.31 13.45
C SER A 78 1.40 -10.88 14.01
N PRO A 79 1.27 -10.72 15.34
CA PRO A 79 1.26 -9.39 15.96
C PRO A 79 2.53 -8.61 15.66
N SER A 80 3.66 -9.30 15.66
CA SER A 80 4.94 -8.70 15.37
C SER A 80 5.07 -8.25 13.91
N CYS A 81 4.48 -8.97 12.93
CA CYS A 81 4.62 -8.58 11.51
C CYS A 81 3.65 -7.44 11.21
N TYR A 82 2.49 -7.46 11.86
CA TYR A 82 1.55 -6.36 11.77
C TYR A 82 2.17 -5.06 12.29
N GLN A 83 2.82 -5.12 13.46
CA GLN A 83 3.51 -3.97 14.03
C GLN A 83 4.61 -3.38 13.14
N GLU A 84 5.28 -4.23 12.37
CA GLU A 84 6.40 -3.82 11.55
C GLU A 84 5.95 -3.24 10.20
N ILE A 85 4.93 -3.84 9.60
CA ILE A 85 4.48 -3.48 8.25
C ILE A 85 3.38 -2.40 8.25
N TYR A 86 2.51 -2.38 9.26
CA TYR A 86 1.30 -1.56 9.25
C TYR A 86 1.22 -0.53 10.38
N LYS A 87 1.94 -0.67 11.50
CA LYS A 87 1.74 0.24 12.66
C LYS A 87 2.06 1.71 12.39
N PHE A 88 3.02 1.97 11.51
CA PHE A 88 3.43 3.35 11.21
C PHE A 88 2.42 4.07 10.31
N ASP A 89 1.62 3.30 9.55
CA ASP A 89 0.63 3.78 8.61
C ASP A 89 -0.41 2.68 8.37
N GLU A 90 -1.49 2.70 9.15
CA GLU A 90 -2.50 1.64 9.12
C GLU A 90 -3.34 1.73 7.85
N LEU A 91 -3.84 0.59 7.36
CA LEU A 91 -4.72 0.60 6.18
C LEU A 91 -6.02 1.35 6.47
N GLU A 92 -6.39 2.23 5.56
CA GLU A 92 -7.66 2.96 5.56
C GLU A 92 -8.69 2.32 4.62
N GLU A 93 -9.96 2.70 4.78
CA GLU A 93 -11.04 2.18 3.96
C GLU A 93 -10.94 2.68 2.51
N GLY A 94 -10.96 1.77 1.55
CA GLY A 94 -10.81 2.08 0.12
C GLY A 94 -9.36 2.08 -0.39
N GLU A 95 -8.37 1.88 0.49
CA GLU A 95 -6.98 1.76 0.08
C GLU A 95 -6.63 0.38 -0.50
N ILE A 96 -5.64 0.35 -1.40
CA ILE A 96 -5.08 -0.88 -1.95
C ILE A 96 -3.87 -1.29 -1.12
N ASP A 97 -3.91 -2.47 -0.50
CA ASP A 97 -2.79 -2.99 0.27
C ASP A 97 -1.66 -3.55 -0.63
N VAL A 98 -0.70 -2.68 -0.95
CA VAL A 98 0.52 -3.06 -1.70
C VAL A 98 1.53 -3.82 -0.84
N ARG A 99 1.38 -3.82 0.50
CA ARG A 99 2.35 -4.37 1.46
C ARG A 99 2.11 -5.83 1.80
N LEU A 100 0.97 -6.39 1.40
CA LEU A 100 0.53 -7.75 1.74
C LEU A 100 1.60 -8.82 1.48
N ASN A 101 2.32 -8.73 0.36
CA ASN A 101 3.37 -9.70 0.06
C ASN A 101 4.54 -9.62 1.06
N SER A 102 4.94 -8.41 1.46
CA SER A 102 5.97 -8.24 2.49
C SER A 102 5.50 -8.75 3.85
N PHE A 103 4.22 -8.55 4.20
CA PHE A 103 3.64 -9.14 5.40
C PHE A 103 3.68 -10.68 5.38
N ARG A 104 3.28 -11.30 4.26
CA ARG A 104 3.34 -12.76 4.06
C ARG A 104 4.77 -13.30 4.21
N ALA A 105 5.75 -12.60 3.66
CA ALA A 105 7.15 -12.96 3.78
C ALA A 105 7.66 -12.88 5.22
N CYS A 106 7.37 -11.78 5.93
CA CYS A 106 7.69 -11.62 7.35
C CYS A 106 7.11 -12.79 8.17
N PHE A 107 5.85 -13.14 7.95
CA PHE A 107 5.20 -14.26 8.63
C PHE A 107 5.93 -15.57 8.37
N MET A 108 6.24 -15.90 7.11
CA MET A 108 6.94 -17.14 6.77
C MET A 108 8.34 -17.22 7.39
N GLN A 109 9.08 -16.12 7.42
CA GLN A 109 10.39 -16.08 8.07
C GLN A 109 10.27 -16.41 9.57
N ARG A 110 9.31 -15.80 10.27
CA ARG A 110 9.08 -16.05 11.71
C ARG A 110 8.58 -17.46 11.98
N LEU A 111 7.66 -17.94 11.16
CA LEU A 111 7.13 -19.29 11.27
C LEU A 111 8.22 -20.35 11.09
N ASN A 112 9.15 -20.14 10.16
CA ASN A 112 10.28 -21.05 9.94
C ASN A 112 11.31 -20.98 11.08
N ARG A 113 11.56 -19.79 11.65
CA ARG A 113 12.45 -19.63 12.82
C ARG A 113 11.91 -20.36 14.06
N ASN A 114 10.59 -20.38 14.25
CA ASN A 114 9.97 -21.06 15.40
C ASN A 114 9.94 -22.60 15.26
N ARG A 115 10.30 -23.15 14.09
CA ARG A 115 10.32 -24.60 13.82
C ARG A 115 11.72 -25.22 13.84
N GLY A 116 12.77 -24.39 13.94
CA GLY A 116 14.16 -24.83 14.11
C GLY A 116 14.56 -24.77 15.57
#